data_AF-A0AAD2HKA3-F1
#
_entry.id   AF-A0AAD2HKA3-F1
#
_cell.length_a   1.000
_cell.length_b   1.000
_cell.length_c   1.000
_cell.angle_alpha   90.00
_cell.angle_beta   90.00
_cell.angle_gamma   90.00
#
_symmetry.space_group_name_H-M   'P 1'
#
loop_
_entity.id
_entity.type
_entity.pdbx_description
1 polymer ?
#
loop_
_entity_poly.entity_id
_entity_poly.type
_entity_poly.pdbx_seq_one_letter_code
_entity_poly.pdbx_strand_id
1 'polypeptide(L)'
;MPPRHQPSPPLLRSERASLHSSLHGPIDGALKTLRLESRQLQATLVSFSDELAVLRRILYKAENEHRSALFWRRVQEMKRFAGRLEEMSIHCVAESLRCSFFPQEAQSNPKLLKGSWTHFPDEASFRFTLKRLQNTVMLLKEALIFFNHACKTCAHLSVSTEPPALSSALIDETSALSLAMQSGAFIHLILTLTALAARLDQLTSDLVEHVDALSDTIRLLQNTLRATPISVAPPEDASLQEDLETMETAIVEVTRTVIVKKEKRRIPKKPILRAQDEIDAIFG
;
A
#
# COMPACT_ATOMS: atom_id res chain seq x y z
N MET A 1 -8.84 -0.37 11.47
CA MET A 1 -8.11 -0.35 10.18
C MET A 1 -6.63 -0.59 10.44
N PRO A 2 -5.92 -1.36 9.60
CA PRO A 2 -4.50 -1.62 9.79
C PRO A 2 -3.68 -0.31 9.77
N PRO A 3 -2.53 -0.26 10.47
CA PRO A 3 -1.67 0.92 10.50
C PRO A 3 -1.25 1.32 9.08
N ARG A 4 -1.37 2.61 8.75
CA ARG A 4 -1.12 3.13 7.38
C ARG A 4 0.33 2.87 6.96
N HIS A 5 1.25 3.14 7.87
CA HIS A 5 2.67 2.86 7.72
C HIS A 5 3.06 1.76 8.69
N GLN A 6 3.34 0.58 8.15
CA GLN A 6 4.11 -0.42 8.86
C GLN A 6 5.52 -0.38 8.26
N PRO A 7 6.57 -0.20 9.07
CA PRO A 7 7.93 -0.28 8.56
C PRO A 7 8.14 -1.66 7.94
N SER A 8 8.85 -1.70 6.81
CA SER A 8 9.25 -2.97 6.20
C SER A 8 10.12 -3.74 7.21
N PRO A 9 9.97 -5.07 7.31
CA PRO A 9 10.92 -5.87 8.07
C PRO A 9 12.33 -5.67 7.49
N PRO A 10 13.39 -5.84 8.31
CA PRO A 10 14.76 -5.91 7.83
C PRO A 10 14.87 -6.99 6.74
N LEU A 11 15.46 -6.63 5.60
CA LEU A 11 15.62 -7.57 4.48
C LEU A 11 16.77 -8.52 4.78
N LEU A 12 16.44 -9.74 5.20
CA LEU A 12 17.40 -10.84 5.19
C LEU A 12 17.45 -11.41 3.76
N ARG A 13 18.66 -11.56 3.23
CA ARG A 13 18.91 -12.05 1.88
C ARG A 13 19.72 -13.33 1.96
N SER A 14 19.27 -14.34 1.24
CA SER A 14 20.01 -15.58 1.05
C SER A 14 20.59 -15.62 -0.35
N GLU A 15 21.77 -16.22 -0.49
CA GLU A 15 22.46 -16.30 -1.77
C GLU A 15 21.74 -17.24 -2.74
N ARG A 16 21.68 -16.87 -4.02
CA ARG A 16 21.16 -17.74 -5.08
C ARG A 16 21.84 -19.11 -5.12
N ALA A 17 23.13 -19.17 -4.80
CA ALA A 17 23.92 -20.40 -4.86
C ALA A 17 23.43 -21.48 -3.88
N SER A 18 22.69 -21.12 -2.83
CA SER A 18 22.11 -22.09 -1.91
C SER A 18 20.85 -22.78 -2.45
N LEU A 19 20.30 -22.31 -3.57
CA LEU A 19 19.12 -22.88 -4.22
C LEU A 19 19.52 -23.92 -5.26
N HIS A 20 18.71 -24.97 -5.39
CA HIS A 20 18.88 -25.97 -6.43
C HIS A 20 18.65 -25.35 -7.82
N SER A 21 19.51 -25.68 -8.78
CA SER A 21 19.52 -25.07 -10.11
C SER A 21 18.22 -25.25 -10.92
N SER A 22 17.45 -26.32 -10.64
CA SER A 22 16.14 -26.55 -11.26
C SER A 22 15.11 -25.47 -10.95
N LEU A 23 15.28 -24.70 -9.87
CA LEU A 23 14.36 -23.64 -9.46
C LEU A 23 14.66 -22.29 -10.12
N HIS A 24 15.83 -22.14 -10.74
CA HIS A 24 16.22 -20.88 -11.36
C HIS A 24 15.27 -20.44 -12.46
N GLY A 25 14.86 -21.37 -13.33
CA GLY A 25 13.94 -21.09 -14.45
C GLY A 25 12.55 -20.61 -13.99
N PRO A 26 11.87 -21.33 -13.08
CA PRO A 26 10.60 -20.88 -12.50
C PRO A 26 10.69 -19.50 -11.82
N ILE A 27 11.75 -19.25 -11.05
CA ILE A 27 11.96 -17.95 -10.39
C ILE A 27 12.18 -16.85 -11.44
N ASP A 28 12.99 -17.08 -12.48
CA ASP A 28 13.19 -16.13 -13.57
C ASP A 28 11.88 -15.80 -14.29
N GLY A 29 11.04 -16.81 -14.54
CA GLY A 29 9.71 -16.63 -15.11
C GLY A 29 8.82 -15.75 -14.23
N ALA A 30 8.73 -16.06 -12.94
CA ALA A 30 7.91 -15.30 -12.01
C ALA A 30 8.43 -13.86 -11.77
N LEU A 31 9.75 -13.63 -11.76
CA LEU A 31 10.33 -12.28 -11.69
C LEU A 31 10.02 -11.44 -12.94
N LYS A 32 9.97 -12.06 -14.13
CA LYS A 32 9.53 -11.39 -15.36
C LYS A 32 8.06 -10.99 -15.27
N THR A 33 7.18 -11.87 -14.81
CA THR A 33 5.76 -11.57 -14.58
C THR A 33 5.61 -10.46 -13.54
N LEU A 34 6.31 -10.55 -12.41
CA LEU A 34 6.28 -9.55 -11.34
C LEU A 34 6.67 -8.15 -11.87
N ARG A 35 7.68 -8.09 -12.74
CA ARG A 35 8.10 -6.84 -13.40
C ARG A 35 7.04 -6.29 -14.36
N LEU A 36 6.37 -7.16 -15.12
CA LEU A 36 5.31 -6.76 -16.05
C LEU A 36 4.13 -6.16 -15.28
N GLU A 37 3.62 -6.89 -14.28
CA GLU A 37 2.50 -6.46 -13.45
C GLU A 37 2.83 -5.19 -12.66
N SER A 38 4.05 -5.07 -12.11
CA SER A 38 4.49 -3.84 -11.43
C SER A 38 4.45 -2.60 -12.34
N ARG A 39 4.83 -2.75 -13.62
CA ARG A 39 4.77 -1.67 -14.60
C ARG A 39 3.34 -1.27 -14.97
N GLN A 40 2.47 -2.25 -15.16
CA GLN A 40 1.06 -2.01 -15.44
C GLN A 40 0.39 -1.32 -14.26
N LEU A 41 0.61 -1.83 -13.05
CA LEU A 41 0.18 -1.20 -11.80
C LEU A 41 0.65 0.27 -11.72
N GLN A 42 1.92 0.55 -12.00
CA GLN A 42 2.43 1.92 -11.97
C GLN A 42 1.74 2.82 -13.01
N ALA A 43 1.52 2.35 -14.23
CA ALA A 43 0.83 3.11 -15.26
C ALA A 43 -0.62 3.45 -14.86
N THR A 44 -1.33 2.49 -14.28
CA THR A 44 -2.69 2.68 -13.78
C THR A 44 -2.72 3.63 -12.58
N LEU A 45 -1.75 3.53 -11.66
CA LEU A 45 -1.63 4.45 -10.52
C LEU A 45 -1.35 5.90 -10.94
N VAL A 46 -0.52 6.11 -11.98
CA VAL A 46 -0.29 7.45 -12.55
C VAL A 46 -1.60 8.03 -13.09
N SER A 47 -2.32 7.25 -13.91
CA SER A 47 -3.62 7.67 -14.44
C SER A 47 -4.62 7.97 -13.31
N PHE A 48 -4.65 7.15 -12.27
CA PHE A 48 -5.50 7.36 -11.10
C PHE A 48 -5.14 8.66 -10.35
N SER A 49 -3.86 8.96 -10.19
CA SER A 49 -3.39 10.19 -9.53
C SER A 49 -3.77 11.45 -10.34
N ASP A 50 -3.71 11.38 -11.66
CA ASP A 50 -4.12 12.48 -12.55
C ASP A 50 -5.60 12.82 -12.37
N GLU A 51 -6.48 11.81 -12.39
CA GLU A 51 -7.92 11.99 -12.15
C GLU A 51 -8.20 12.54 -10.75
N LEU A 52 -7.47 12.05 -9.75
CA LEU A 52 -7.58 12.55 -8.38
C LEU A 52 -7.12 14.00 -8.25
N ALA A 53 -6.11 14.43 -9.01
CA ALA A 53 -5.67 15.82 -9.05
C ALA A 53 -6.75 16.75 -9.61
N VAL A 54 -7.46 16.31 -10.66
CA VAL A 54 -8.63 17.04 -11.20
C VAL A 54 -9.73 17.14 -10.14
N LEU A 55 -10.07 16.02 -9.50
CA LEU A 55 -11.05 15.99 -8.42
C LEU A 55 -10.70 16.95 -7.28
N ARG A 56 -9.44 16.96 -6.85
CA ARG A 56 -8.95 17.86 -5.78
C ARG A 56 -9.12 19.33 -6.15
N ARG A 57 -8.86 19.71 -7.41
CA ARG A 57 -9.04 21.09 -7.89
C ARG A 57 -10.51 21.51 -7.91
N ILE A 58 -11.40 20.63 -8.37
CA ILE A 58 -12.85 20.88 -8.34
C ILE A 58 -13.33 21.06 -6.90
N LEU A 59 -12.92 20.13 -6.02
CA LEU A 59 -13.29 20.17 -4.60
C LEU A 59 -12.80 21.43 -3.91
N TYR A 60 -11.59 21.89 -4.20
CA TYR A 60 -11.07 23.15 -3.65
C TYR A 60 -11.91 24.36 -4.08
N LYS A 61 -12.32 24.42 -5.35
CA LYS A 61 -13.08 25.58 -5.87
C LYS A 61 -14.53 25.60 -5.38
N ALA A 62 -15.20 24.45 -5.32
CA ALA A 62 -16.63 24.36 -5.00
C ALA A 62 -16.92 24.05 -3.51
N GLU A 63 -15.91 24.08 -2.64
CA GLU A 63 -16.05 23.72 -1.22
C GLU A 63 -17.07 24.59 -0.49
N ASN A 64 -17.03 25.90 -0.70
CA ASN A 64 -17.90 26.85 0.01
C ASN A 64 -19.34 26.85 -0.54
N GLU A 65 -19.52 26.54 -1.82
CA GLU A 65 -20.82 26.59 -2.50
C GLU A 65 -21.67 25.35 -2.21
N HIS A 66 -21.05 24.19 -1.97
CA HIS A 66 -21.75 22.91 -1.89
C HIS A 66 -21.53 22.15 -0.58
N ARG A 67 -20.93 22.77 0.44
CA ARG A 67 -20.55 22.13 1.70
C ARG A 67 -21.67 21.32 2.36
N SER A 68 -22.90 21.83 2.33
CA SER A 68 -24.07 21.19 2.96
C SER A 68 -24.69 20.08 2.10
N ALA A 69 -24.42 20.05 0.79
CA ALA A 69 -25.09 19.15 -0.14
C ALA A 69 -24.69 17.68 0.07
N LEU A 70 -25.67 16.78 0.01
CA LEU A 70 -25.45 15.35 0.23
C LEU A 70 -24.50 14.73 -0.81
N PHE A 71 -24.63 15.11 -2.08
CA PHE A 71 -23.73 14.63 -3.14
C PHE A 71 -22.28 15.05 -2.85
N TRP A 72 -22.08 16.27 -2.35
CA TRP A 72 -20.76 16.80 -2.03
C TRP A 72 -20.05 15.98 -0.95
N ARG A 73 -20.77 15.57 0.09
CA ARG A 73 -20.23 14.66 1.13
C ARG A 73 -19.73 13.34 0.51
N ARG A 74 -20.42 12.80 -0.50
CA ARG A 74 -19.99 11.57 -1.20
C ARG A 74 -18.71 11.79 -2.00
N VAL A 75 -18.60 12.92 -2.68
CA VAL A 75 -17.39 13.29 -3.43
C VAL A 75 -16.19 13.50 -2.48
N GLN A 76 -16.41 14.07 -1.30
CA GLN A 76 -15.39 14.19 -0.26
C GLN A 76 -14.91 12.83 0.27
N GLU A 77 -15.82 11.87 0.50
CA GLU A 77 -15.44 10.50 0.86
C GLU A 77 -14.64 9.83 -0.27
N MET A 78 -15.03 10.02 -1.53
CA MET A 78 -14.25 9.54 -2.68
C MET A 78 -12.82 10.08 -2.67
N LYS A 79 -12.63 11.39 -2.46
CA LYS A 79 -11.29 12.00 -2.28
C LYS A 79 -10.52 11.37 -1.12
N ARG A 80 -11.18 11.10 0.01
CA ARG A 80 -10.57 10.50 1.20
C ARG A 80 -10.07 9.07 0.92
N PHE A 81 -10.88 8.23 0.28
CA PHE A 81 -10.47 6.87 -0.10
C PHE A 81 -9.35 6.87 -1.12
N ALA A 82 -9.43 7.72 -2.14
CA ALA A 82 -8.38 7.86 -3.14
C ALA A 82 -7.06 8.33 -2.54
N GLY A 83 -7.08 9.31 -1.60
CA GLY A 83 -5.88 9.73 -0.88
C GLY A 83 -5.27 8.62 -0.02
N ARG A 84 -6.10 7.81 0.63
CA ARG A 84 -5.62 6.63 1.39
C ARG A 84 -4.95 5.59 0.49
N LEU A 85 -5.43 5.43 -0.74
CA LEU A 85 -4.84 4.52 -1.70
C LEU A 85 -3.43 4.98 -2.13
N GLU A 86 -3.25 6.29 -2.40
CA GLU A 86 -1.92 6.86 -2.68
C GLU A 86 -0.95 6.65 -1.50
N GLU A 87 -1.42 6.85 -0.26
CA GLU A 87 -0.62 6.62 0.96
C GLU A 87 -0.10 5.18 1.10
N MET A 88 -0.76 4.18 0.48
CA MET A 88 -0.32 2.79 0.57
C MET A 88 0.96 2.50 -0.21
N SER A 89 1.30 3.33 -1.21
CA SER A 89 2.51 3.21 -2.05
C SER A 89 2.73 1.80 -2.59
N ILE A 90 1.66 1.16 -3.09
CA ILE A 90 1.64 -0.28 -3.36
C ILE A 90 2.65 -0.71 -4.43
N HIS A 91 2.89 0.13 -5.43
CA HIS A 91 3.96 -0.07 -6.42
C HIS A 91 5.34 -0.15 -5.74
N CYS A 92 5.65 0.77 -4.81
CA CYS A 92 6.92 0.76 -4.10
C CYS A 92 7.11 -0.51 -3.25
N VAL A 93 6.02 -1.04 -2.67
CA VAL A 93 6.07 -2.30 -1.90
C VAL A 93 6.41 -3.49 -2.82
N ALA A 94 5.72 -3.62 -3.96
CA ALA A 94 5.99 -4.68 -4.93
C ALA A 94 7.40 -4.56 -5.53
N GLU A 95 7.83 -3.35 -5.85
CA GLU A 95 9.15 -3.07 -6.42
C GLU A 95 10.27 -3.30 -5.41
N SER A 96 10.06 -2.97 -4.12
CA SER A 96 11.01 -3.28 -3.04
C SER A 96 11.24 -4.78 -2.92
N LEU A 97 10.17 -5.59 -2.96
CA LEU A 97 10.29 -7.05 -2.99
C LEU A 97 11.05 -7.51 -4.24
N ARG A 98 10.74 -6.98 -5.42
CA ARG A 98 11.44 -7.32 -6.66
C ARG A 98 12.93 -6.99 -6.59
N CYS A 99 13.30 -5.82 -6.08
CA CYS A 99 14.67 -5.36 -5.92
C CYS A 99 15.46 -6.19 -4.89
N SER A 100 14.80 -6.84 -3.94
CA SER A 100 15.48 -7.70 -2.95
C SER A 100 16.17 -8.93 -3.57
N PHE A 101 15.80 -9.32 -4.80
CA PHE A 101 16.45 -10.40 -5.53
C PHE A 101 17.80 -10.01 -6.16
N PHE A 102 18.13 -8.72 -6.15
CA PHE A 102 19.29 -8.15 -6.80
C PHE A 102 20.29 -7.59 -5.76
N PRO A 103 21.54 -7.33 -6.16
CA PRO A 103 22.51 -6.65 -5.31
C PRO A 103 21.97 -5.30 -4.82
N GLN A 104 22.44 -4.82 -3.68
CA GLN A 104 21.94 -3.57 -3.08
C GLN A 104 22.11 -2.36 -4.01
N GLU A 105 23.16 -2.39 -4.84
CA GLU A 105 23.47 -1.40 -5.88
C GLU A 105 22.38 -1.32 -6.96
N ALA A 106 21.55 -2.36 -7.12
CA ALA A 106 20.45 -2.34 -8.09
C ALA A 106 19.34 -1.35 -7.73
N GLN A 107 19.28 -0.91 -6.46
CA GLN A 107 18.37 0.16 -6.03
C GLN A 107 18.78 1.54 -6.59
N SER A 108 20.08 1.79 -6.74
CA SER A 108 20.59 3.03 -7.32
C SER A 108 20.80 2.95 -8.83
N ASN A 109 21.02 1.75 -9.37
CA ASN A 109 21.30 1.54 -10.79
C ASN A 109 20.28 0.60 -11.46
N PRO A 110 19.27 1.12 -12.17
CA PRO A 110 18.24 0.30 -12.82
C PRO A 110 18.76 -0.58 -13.96
N LYS A 111 20.00 -0.38 -14.42
CA LYS A 111 20.64 -1.27 -15.41
C LYS A 111 20.92 -2.65 -14.81
N LEU A 112 21.20 -2.75 -13.51
CA LEU A 112 21.47 -4.01 -12.83
C LEU A 112 20.23 -4.91 -12.72
N LEU A 113 19.02 -4.32 -12.74
CA LEU A 113 17.75 -5.05 -12.74
C LEU A 113 17.47 -5.80 -14.06
N LYS A 114 18.33 -5.63 -15.08
CA LYS A 114 18.29 -6.39 -16.33
C LYS A 114 19.15 -7.66 -16.28
N GLY A 115 20.04 -7.79 -15.29
CA GLY A 115 20.92 -8.94 -15.14
C GLY A 115 20.24 -10.13 -14.46
N SER A 116 21.03 -11.18 -14.22
CA SER A 116 20.63 -12.32 -13.40
C SER A 116 20.44 -11.89 -11.95
N TRP A 117 19.38 -12.38 -11.29
CA TRP A 117 19.24 -12.23 -9.85
C TRP A 117 20.31 -13.02 -9.11
N THR A 118 20.68 -12.54 -7.92
CA THR A 118 21.82 -13.07 -7.13
C THR A 118 21.41 -13.44 -5.72
N HIS A 119 20.28 -12.93 -5.23
CA HIS A 119 19.78 -13.18 -3.89
C HIS A 119 18.29 -13.50 -3.93
N PHE A 120 17.74 -13.98 -2.83
CA PHE A 120 16.30 -14.05 -2.63
C PHE A 120 15.93 -13.57 -1.22
N PRO A 121 14.75 -12.95 -1.05
CA PRO A 121 14.31 -12.45 0.24
C PRO A 121 13.82 -13.56 1.16
N ASP A 122 13.82 -13.28 2.45
CA ASP A 122 13.28 -14.16 3.47
C ASP A 122 11.74 -14.25 3.46
N GLU A 123 11.25 -15.28 4.13
CA GLU A 123 9.82 -15.56 4.29
C GLU A 123 9.06 -14.39 4.94
N ALA A 124 9.69 -13.62 5.84
CA ALA A 124 9.03 -12.46 6.47
C ALA A 124 8.73 -11.35 5.46
N SER A 125 9.64 -11.11 4.51
CA SER A 125 9.46 -10.13 3.43
C SER A 125 8.30 -10.50 2.50
N PHE A 126 8.16 -11.77 2.13
CA PHE A 126 7.01 -12.25 1.35
C PHE A 126 5.70 -12.04 2.09
N ARG A 127 5.64 -12.46 3.36
CA ARG A 127 4.43 -12.33 4.19
C ARG A 127 4.02 -10.88 4.38
N PHE A 128 4.99 -10.00 4.64
CA PHE A 128 4.75 -8.56 4.75
C PHE A 128 4.13 -8.01 3.45
N THR A 129 4.76 -8.31 2.31
CA THR A 129 4.31 -7.84 1.00
C THR A 129 2.90 -8.33 0.67
N LEU A 130 2.64 -9.64 0.83
CA LEU A 130 1.31 -10.22 0.61
C LEU A 130 0.26 -9.61 1.53
N LYS A 131 0.59 -9.37 2.80
CA LYS A 131 -0.35 -8.72 3.73
C LYS A 131 -0.67 -7.29 3.31
N ARG A 132 0.32 -6.53 2.81
CA ARG A 132 0.12 -5.18 2.28
C ARG A 132 -0.76 -5.19 1.03
N LEU A 133 -0.54 -6.12 0.10
CA LEU A 133 -1.37 -6.28 -1.10
C LEU A 133 -2.81 -6.63 -0.73
N GLN A 134 -3.03 -7.59 0.17
CA GLN A 134 -4.37 -7.94 0.68
C GLN A 134 -5.09 -6.76 1.30
N ASN A 135 -4.41 -5.97 2.13
CA ASN A 135 -4.99 -4.76 2.71
C ASN A 135 -5.37 -3.73 1.63
N THR A 136 -4.59 -3.66 0.55
CA THR A 136 -4.85 -2.77 -0.60
C THR A 136 -6.09 -3.23 -1.36
N VAL A 137 -6.22 -4.53 -1.65
CA VAL A 137 -7.42 -5.09 -2.29
C VAL A 137 -8.68 -4.81 -1.47
N MET A 138 -8.62 -4.97 -0.15
CA MET A 138 -9.76 -4.64 0.73
C MET A 138 -10.14 -3.15 0.62
N LEU A 139 -9.15 -2.25 0.60
CA LEU A 139 -9.39 -0.82 0.44
C LEU A 139 -9.95 -0.47 -0.94
N LEU A 140 -9.44 -1.08 -2.01
CA LEU A 140 -9.92 -0.88 -3.38
C LEU A 140 -11.38 -1.34 -3.53
N LYS A 141 -11.73 -2.50 -2.97
CA LYS A 141 -13.11 -3.00 -2.97
C LYS A 141 -14.06 -2.07 -2.21
N GLU A 142 -13.60 -1.53 -1.08
CA GLU A 142 -14.36 -0.52 -0.34
C GLU A 142 -14.52 0.76 -1.20
N ALA A 143 -13.46 1.23 -1.86
CA ALA A 143 -13.49 2.40 -2.74
C ALA A 143 -14.45 2.24 -3.92
N LEU A 144 -14.50 1.07 -4.57
CA LEU A 144 -15.46 0.76 -5.65
C LEU A 144 -16.90 0.95 -5.21
N ILE A 145 -17.27 0.50 -4.01
CA ILE A 145 -18.63 0.69 -3.47
C ILE A 145 -18.95 2.18 -3.37
N PHE A 146 -18.00 2.99 -2.88
CA PHE A 146 -18.18 4.42 -2.76
C PHE A 146 -18.24 5.15 -4.11
N PHE A 147 -17.40 4.76 -5.08
CA PHE A 147 -17.37 5.38 -6.41
C PHE A 147 -18.63 5.06 -7.20
N ASN A 148 -19.08 3.81 -7.15
CA ASN A 148 -20.35 3.40 -7.73
C ASN A 148 -21.54 4.16 -7.12
N HIS A 149 -21.57 4.34 -5.80
CA HIS A 149 -22.60 5.10 -5.12
C HIS A 149 -22.55 6.60 -5.50
N ALA A 150 -21.35 7.19 -5.58
CA ALA A 150 -21.18 8.58 -6.01
C ALA A 150 -21.65 8.78 -7.46
N CYS A 151 -21.28 7.87 -8.36
CA CYS A 151 -21.70 7.87 -9.76
C CYS A 151 -23.22 7.81 -9.90
N LYS A 152 -23.87 6.84 -9.24
CA LYS A 152 -25.35 6.73 -9.21
C LYS A 152 -26.02 7.98 -8.66
N THR A 153 -25.51 8.53 -7.55
CA THR A 153 -26.05 9.75 -6.95
C THR A 153 -25.98 10.93 -7.91
N CYS A 154 -24.85 11.12 -8.59
CA CYS A 154 -24.67 12.23 -9.54
C CYS A 154 -25.49 12.03 -10.83
N ALA A 155 -25.62 10.78 -11.30
CA ALA A 155 -26.46 10.45 -12.44
C ALA A 155 -27.95 10.72 -12.16
N HIS A 156 -28.46 10.34 -10.98
CA HIS A 156 -29.85 10.65 -10.58
C HIS A 156 -30.12 12.16 -10.56
N LEU A 157 -29.17 12.96 -10.07
CA LEU A 157 -29.28 14.43 -10.09
C LEU A 157 -29.28 15.02 -11.51
N SER A 158 -28.77 14.28 -12.51
CA SER A 158 -28.73 14.73 -13.91
C SER A 158 -30.03 14.46 -14.67
N VAL A 159 -30.83 13.47 -14.22
CA VAL A 159 -32.00 12.96 -14.97
C VAL A 159 -33.34 13.37 -14.35
N SER A 160 -33.37 13.87 -13.10
CA SER A 160 -34.61 14.35 -12.46
C SER A 160 -35.08 15.69 -13.05
N THR A 161 -35.63 15.65 -14.27
CA THR A 161 -36.56 16.65 -14.81
C THR A 161 -38.02 16.28 -14.56
N GLU A 162 -38.32 15.06 -14.11
CA GLU A 162 -39.66 14.68 -13.70
C GLU A 162 -39.82 14.75 -12.16
N PRO A 163 -40.79 15.53 -11.64
CA PRO A 163 -41.01 15.64 -10.22
C PRO A 163 -41.52 14.29 -9.67
N PRO A 164 -40.82 13.65 -8.72
CA PRO A 164 -41.34 12.46 -8.08
C PRO A 164 -42.60 12.86 -7.31
N ALA A 165 -43.73 12.27 -7.70
CA ALA A 165 -44.96 12.36 -6.92
C ALA A 165 -44.74 11.60 -5.61
N LEU A 166 -44.28 12.24 -4.52
CA LEU A 166 -44.61 11.93 -3.11
C LEU A 166 -43.77 12.68 -2.04
N SER A 167 -44.50 13.06 -0.99
CA SER A 167 -44.11 13.59 0.34
C SER A 167 -43.79 15.09 0.45
N SER A 168 -44.71 15.82 1.07
CA SER A 168 -44.71 17.28 1.26
C SER A 168 -43.63 17.83 2.19
N ALA A 169 -42.80 16.97 2.81
CA ALA A 169 -41.75 17.36 3.75
C ALA A 169 -40.39 17.64 3.08
N LEU A 170 -40.24 17.31 1.79
CA LEU A 170 -39.00 17.54 1.00
C LEU A 170 -39.10 18.72 0.03
N ILE A 171 -40.23 19.46 0.04
CA ILE A 171 -40.51 20.49 -0.96
C ILE A 171 -39.61 21.74 -0.79
N ASP A 172 -39.21 22.08 0.44
CA ASP A 172 -38.41 23.29 0.66
C ASP A 172 -36.93 23.11 0.23
N GLU A 173 -36.31 21.95 0.48
CA GLU A 173 -34.91 21.69 0.04
C GLU A 173 -34.80 21.44 -1.47
N THR A 174 -35.86 20.92 -2.10
CA THR A 174 -35.88 20.63 -3.55
C THR A 174 -36.07 21.89 -4.40
N SER A 175 -36.70 22.95 -3.87
CA SER A 175 -36.87 24.23 -4.58
C SER A 175 -35.54 24.97 -4.78
N ALA A 176 -34.66 24.99 -3.77
CA ALA A 176 -33.32 25.58 -3.85
C ALA A 176 -32.40 24.79 -4.79
N LEU A 177 -32.53 23.46 -4.81
CA LEU A 177 -31.82 22.59 -5.74
C LEU A 177 -32.30 22.80 -7.19
N SER A 178 -33.62 22.93 -7.40
CA SER A 178 -34.20 23.20 -8.72
C SER A 178 -33.75 24.56 -9.28
N LEU A 179 -33.71 25.59 -8.45
CA LEU A 179 -33.18 26.91 -8.84
C LEU A 179 -31.68 26.87 -9.16
N ALA A 180 -30.89 26.08 -8.42
CA ALA A 180 -29.48 25.85 -8.72
C ALA A 180 -29.28 25.06 -10.02
N MET A 181 -30.14 24.07 -10.31
CA MET A 181 -30.14 23.30 -11.56
C MET A 181 -30.50 24.16 -12.79
N GLN A 182 -31.25 25.25 -12.62
CA GLN A 182 -31.52 26.21 -13.69
C GLN A 182 -30.27 27.00 -14.10
N SER A 183 -29.28 27.13 -13.22
CA SER A 183 -27.97 27.64 -13.60
C SER A 183 -27.22 26.52 -14.34
N GLY A 184 -27.06 26.66 -15.66
CA GLY A 184 -26.40 25.64 -16.48
C GLY A 184 -24.99 25.24 -15.98
N ALA A 185 -24.34 26.07 -15.16
CA ALA A 185 -23.07 25.76 -14.51
C ALA A 185 -23.14 24.56 -13.55
N PHE A 186 -24.25 24.39 -12.81
CA PHE A 186 -24.41 23.28 -11.87
C PHE A 186 -24.48 21.93 -12.60
N ILE A 187 -25.19 21.87 -13.73
CA ILE A 187 -25.28 20.66 -14.56
C ILE A 187 -23.89 20.25 -15.07
N HIS A 188 -23.09 21.20 -15.56
CA HIS A 188 -21.72 20.91 -16.01
C HIS A 188 -20.85 20.34 -14.89
N LEU A 189 -20.95 20.86 -13.67
CA LEU A 189 -20.24 20.33 -12.50
C LEU A 189 -20.66 18.88 -12.21
N ILE A 190 -21.97 18.61 -12.15
CA ILE A 190 -22.49 17.26 -11.86
C ILE A 190 -22.07 16.27 -12.95
N LEU A 191 -22.14 16.64 -14.22
CA LEU A 191 -21.68 15.80 -15.34
C LEU A 191 -20.18 15.51 -15.24
N THR A 192 -19.38 16.53 -14.91
CA THR A 192 -17.92 16.38 -14.72
C THR A 192 -17.61 15.44 -13.56
N LEU A 193 -18.29 15.60 -12.42
CA LEU A 193 -18.14 14.73 -11.26
C LEU A 193 -18.59 13.29 -11.54
N THR A 194 -19.66 13.11 -12.33
CA THR A 194 -20.12 11.78 -12.77
C THR A 194 -19.09 11.10 -13.64
N ALA A 195 -18.53 11.82 -14.63
CA ALA A 195 -17.49 11.30 -15.51
C ALA A 195 -16.22 10.93 -14.72
N LEU A 196 -15.79 11.79 -13.78
CA LEU A 196 -14.65 11.51 -12.90
C LEU A 196 -14.90 10.29 -12.00
N ALA A 197 -16.08 10.18 -11.40
CA ALA A 197 -16.43 9.04 -10.56
C ALA A 197 -16.43 7.73 -11.37
N ALA A 198 -17.00 7.72 -12.57
CA ALA A 198 -16.98 6.56 -13.46
C ALA A 198 -15.56 6.17 -13.90
N ARG A 199 -14.70 7.15 -14.19
CA ARG A 199 -13.30 6.91 -14.56
C ARG A 199 -12.48 6.37 -13.39
N LEU A 200 -12.66 6.92 -12.19
CA LEU A 200 -12.02 6.42 -10.97
C LEU A 200 -12.51 5.01 -10.60
N ASP A 201 -13.78 4.70 -10.82
CA ASP A 201 -14.35 3.35 -10.65
C ASP A 201 -13.64 2.34 -11.56
N GLN A 202 -13.55 2.64 -12.86
CA GLN A 202 -12.83 1.79 -13.83
C GLN A 202 -11.36 1.59 -13.43
N LEU A 203 -10.62 2.67 -13.16
CA LEU A 203 -9.21 2.58 -12.77
C LEU A 203 -9.04 1.78 -11.47
N THR A 204 -9.98 1.88 -10.53
CA THR A 204 -9.94 1.10 -9.29
C THR A 204 -10.16 -0.38 -9.55
N SER A 205 -11.04 -0.74 -10.50
CA SER A 205 -11.22 -2.12 -10.96
C SER A 205 -9.93 -2.67 -11.55
N ASP A 206 -9.29 -1.92 -12.46
CA ASP A 206 -8.03 -2.31 -13.09
C ASP A 206 -6.92 -2.49 -12.02
N LEU A 207 -6.88 -1.61 -11.01
CA LEU A 207 -5.96 -1.74 -9.88
C LEU A 207 -6.20 -3.01 -9.05
N VAL A 208 -7.45 -3.45 -8.88
CA VAL A 208 -7.74 -4.72 -8.18
C VAL A 208 -7.14 -5.88 -8.97
N GLU A 209 -7.35 -5.93 -10.28
CA GLU A 209 -6.82 -6.98 -11.15
C GLU A 209 -5.30 -7.07 -11.08
N HIS A 210 -4.59 -5.94 -11.20
CA HIS A 210 -3.13 -5.91 -11.10
C HIS A 210 -2.62 -6.32 -9.71
N VAL A 211 -3.28 -5.89 -8.64
CA VAL A 211 -2.86 -6.25 -7.27
C VAL A 211 -3.10 -7.73 -6.98
N ASP A 212 -4.18 -8.33 -7.49
CA ASP A 212 -4.44 -9.76 -7.39
C ASP A 212 -3.42 -10.56 -8.21
N ALA A 213 -3.13 -10.17 -9.46
CA ALA A 213 -2.11 -10.80 -10.30
C ALA A 213 -0.69 -10.74 -9.67
N LEU A 214 -0.33 -9.61 -9.06
CA LEU A 214 0.90 -9.47 -8.27
C LEU A 214 0.90 -10.41 -7.07
N SER A 215 -0.22 -10.48 -6.34
CA SER A 215 -0.34 -11.35 -5.16
C SER A 215 -0.15 -12.82 -5.54
N ASP A 216 -0.71 -13.27 -6.66
CA ASP A 216 -0.58 -14.63 -7.14
C ASP A 216 0.84 -14.94 -7.60
N THR A 217 1.49 -14.02 -8.30
CA THR A 217 2.90 -14.14 -8.69
C THR A 217 3.83 -14.25 -7.47
N ILE A 218 3.55 -13.47 -6.42
CA ILE A 218 4.33 -13.49 -5.18
C ILE A 218 4.09 -14.79 -4.39
N ARG A 219 2.86 -15.30 -4.36
CA ARG A 219 2.55 -16.62 -3.77
C ARG A 219 3.25 -17.74 -4.53
N LEU A 220 3.27 -17.67 -5.87
CA LEU A 220 4.00 -18.63 -6.70
C LEU A 220 5.49 -18.62 -6.34
N LEU A 221 6.13 -17.44 -6.30
CA LEU A 221 7.53 -17.29 -5.88
C LEU A 221 7.78 -17.90 -4.49
N GLN A 222 6.93 -17.57 -3.51
CA GLN A 222 7.03 -18.07 -2.16
C GLN A 222 6.91 -19.60 -2.10
N ASN A 223 5.98 -20.19 -2.84
CA ASN A 223 5.79 -21.64 -2.89
C ASN A 223 6.97 -22.34 -3.58
N THR A 224 7.51 -21.77 -4.66
CA THR A 224 8.71 -22.28 -5.34
C THR A 224 9.93 -22.28 -4.41
N LEU A 225 10.11 -21.23 -3.61
CA LEU A 225 11.21 -21.13 -2.65
C LEU A 225 11.02 -22.05 -1.43
N ARG A 226 9.79 -22.30 -0.98
CA ARG A 226 9.51 -23.21 0.15
C ARG A 226 9.65 -24.69 -0.21
N ALA A 227 9.49 -25.05 -1.48
CA ALA A 227 9.58 -26.43 -1.94
C ALA A 227 11.02 -26.99 -1.93
N THR A 228 12.03 -26.18 -1.62
CA THR A 228 13.39 -26.68 -1.47
C THR A 228 13.54 -27.47 -0.17
N PRO A 229 13.87 -28.78 -0.24
CA PRO A 229 14.54 -29.39 0.89
C PRO A 229 15.85 -28.61 1.05
N ILE A 230 16.01 -27.93 2.18
CA ILE A 230 17.31 -27.36 2.54
C ILE A 230 18.23 -28.57 2.60
N SER A 231 19.05 -28.75 1.58
CA SER A 231 20.15 -29.70 1.61
C SER A 231 21.13 -29.10 2.59
N VAL A 232 20.85 -29.28 3.88
CA VAL A 232 21.84 -29.21 4.92
C VAL A 232 22.74 -30.38 4.57
N ALA A 233 23.76 -30.12 3.76
CA ALA A 233 24.85 -31.05 3.60
C ALA A 233 25.22 -31.50 5.02
N PRO A 234 25.19 -32.80 5.33
CA PRO A 234 25.65 -33.27 6.63
C PRO A 234 27.02 -32.61 6.85
N PRO A 235 27.25 -31.91 7.97
CA PRO A 235 28.55 -31.32 8.23
C PRO A 235 29.59 -32.44 8.04
N GLU A 236 30.47 -32.28 7.05
CA GLU A 236 31.53 -33.26 6.72
C GLU A 236 32.57 -33.39 7.85
N ASP A 237 32.36 -32.70 8.98
CA ASP A 237 33.23 -32.66 10.16
C ASP A 237 32.74 -33.55 11.32
N ALA A 238 32.07 -34.68 11.04
CA ALA A 238 31.75 -35.69 12.07
C ALA A 238 32.99 -36.39 12.67
N SER A 239 34.22 -36.02 12.25
CA SER A 239 35.47 -36.55 12.79
C SER A 239 36.15 -35.66 13.84
N LEU A 240 35.54 -34.54 14.27
CA LEU A 240 36.10 -33.66 15.31
C LEU A 240 35.22 -33.51 16.57
N GLN A 241 34.15 -34.30 16.68
CA GLN A 241 33.16 -34.15 17.75
C GLN A 241 33.58 -34.77 19.10
N GLU A 242 34.69 -35.51 19.17
CA GLU A 242 35.21 -36.04 20.45
C GLU A 242 36.03 -35.01 21.26
N ASP A 243 36.61 -33.98 20.63
CA ASP A 243 37.47 -33.02 21.35
C ASP A 243 36.72 -31.81 21.95
N LEU A 244 35.49 -31.54 21.51
CA LEU A 244 34.74 -30.34 21.95
C LEU A 244 33.92 -30.55 23.24
N GLU A 245 33.46 -31.77 23.53
CA GLU A 245 32.73 -32.08 24.78
C GLU A 245 33.62 -31.90 26.02
N THR A 246 34.94 -32.06 25.87
CA THR A 246 35.92 -31.84 26.95
C THR A 246 36.13 -30.35 27.25
N MET A 247 35.83 -29.44 26.31
CA MET A 247 36.04 -27.99 26.50
C MET A 247 34.79 -27.26 27.02
N GLU A 248 33.59 -27.75 26.71
CA GLU A 248 32.33 -27.16 27.20
C GLU A 248 32.11 -27.34 28.72
N THR A 249 32.65 -28.41 29.31
CA THR A 249 32.59 -28.62 30.77
C THR A 249 33.43 -27.59 31.55
N ALA A 250 34.49 -27.03 30.96
CA ALA A 250 35.34 -26.02 31.62
C ALA A 250 34.73 -24.61 31.62
N ILE A 251 33.88 -24.27 30.64
CA ILE A 251 33.32 -22.91 30.48
C ILE A 251 32.11 -22.67 31.40
N VAL A 252 31.38 -23.73 31.75
CA VAL A 252 30.21 -23.65 32.67
C VAL A 252 30.63 -23.31 34.11
N GLU A 253 31.85 -23.64 34.53
CA GLU A 253 32.34 -23.34 35.88
C GLU A 253 32.78 -21.87 36.05
N VAL A 254 33.35 -21.25 35.01
CA VAL A 254 33.82 -19.85 35.07
C VAL A 254 32.67 -18.84 35.06
N THR A 255 31.51 -19.19 34.51
CA THR A 255 30.41 -18.23 34.32
C THR A 255 29.52 -18.08 35.58
N ARG A 256 29.69 -18.91 36.61
CA ARG A 256 28.92 -18.83 37.87
C ARG A 256 29.41 -17.80 38.88
N THR A 257 30.57 -17.18 38.69
CA THR A 257 31.14 -16.19 39.65
C THR A 257 30.86 -14.74 39.28
N VAL A 258 30.27 -14.44 38.11
CA VAL A 258 30.06 -13.06 37.64
C VAL A 258 28.57 -12.67 37.62
N ILE A 259 27.86 -12.87 38.74
CA ILE A 259 26.51 -12.33 38.95
C ILE A 259 26.42 -11.66 40.32
N VAL A 260 27.19 -10.60 40.56
CA VAL A 260 26.88 -9.62 41.63
C VAL A 260 27.30 -8.21 41.21
N LYS A 261 26.40 -7.49 40.55
CA LYS A 261 26.11 -6.04 40.76
C LYS A 261 25.16 -5.51 39.69
N LYS A 262 23.86 -5.47 39.99
CA LYS A 262 22.90 -4.65 39.26
C LYS A 262 22.80 -3.27 39.93
N GLU A 263 23.53 -2.31 39.39
CA GLU A 263 23.47 -0.90 39.76
C GLU A 263 22.22 -0.24 39.14
N LYS A 264 21.34 0.29 39.99
CA LYS A 264 20.07 0.94 39.63
C LYS A 264 20.33 2.37 39.12
N ARG A 265 20.55 2.55 37.82
CA ARG A 265 20.64 3.91 37.24
C ARG A 265 19.25 4.50 36.99
N ARG A 266 18.92 5.55 37.75
CA ARG A 266 17.76 6.44 37.55
C ARG A 266 17.99 7.28 36.29
N ILE A 267 17.04 7.24 35.36
CA ILE A 267 16.98 8.13 34.19
C ILE A 267 16.31 9.44 34.63
N PRO A 268 16.95 10.62 34.46
CA PRO A 268 16.31 11.90 34.74
C PRO A 268 15.26 12.22 33.67
N LYS A 269 14.04 12.56 34.12
CA LYS A 269 12.97 13.07 33.26
C LYS A 269 13.38 14.44 32.72
N LYS A 270 13.49 14.57 31.39
CA LYS A 270 13.59 15.89 30.73
C LYS A 270 12.23 16.61 30.81
N PRO A 271 12.23 17.93 31.06
CA PRO A 271 11.02 18.74 31.00
C PRO A 271 10.57 18.91 29.54
N ILE A 272 9.27 18.69 29.32
CA ILE A 272 8.57 18.97 28.07
C ILE A 272 8.35 20.49 28.03
N LEU A 273 9.18 21.20 27.27
CA LEU A 273 8.95 22.61 26.93
C LEU A 273 7.86 22.67 25.86
N ARG A 274 6.78 23.39 26.18
CA ARG A 274 5.69 23.71 25.27
C ARG A 274 6.20 24.73 24.24
N ALA A 275 6.33 24.31 23.00
CA ALA A 275 6.44 25.21 21.85
C ALA A 275 5.01 25.50 21.35
N GLN A 276 4.36 26.52 21.91
CA GLN A 276 3.04 26.96 21.46
C GLN A 276 3.03 28.44 21.02
N ASP A 277 4.13 29.19 21.17
CA ASP A 277 4.11 30.66 21.04
C ASP A 277 4.79 31.21 19.76
N GLU A 278 5.16 30.37 18.78
CA GLU A 278 5.84 30.83 17.55
C GLU A 278 4.96 30.84 16.27
N ILE A 279 3.68 30.43 16.34
CA ILE A 279 2.83 30.37 15.13
C ILE A 279 2.08 31.69 14.85
N ASP A 280 1.90 32.57 15.85
CA ASP A 280 1.17 33.83 15.67
C ASP A 280 2.02 34.96 15.05
N ALA A 281 3.31 34.74 14.78
CA ALA A 281 4.19 35.73 14.16
C ALA A 281 4.26 35.66 12.62
N ILE A 282 3.67 34.64 11.99
CA ILE A 282 3.83 34.39 10.54
C ILE A 282 2.59 34.79 9.72
N PHE A 283 1.44 35.02 10.35
CA PHE A 283 0.18 35.33 9.65
C PHE A 283 -0.47 36.65 10.09
N GLY A 284 0.33 37.71 10.17
CA GLY A 284 -0.16 39.08 10.06
C GLY A 284 -0.71 39.36 8.66
#